data_AF-A0A2R7QS39-F1
#
_entry.id   AF-A0A2R7QS39-F1
#
_cell.length_a   1.000
_cell.length_b   1.000
_cell.length_c   1.000
_cell.angle_alpha   90.00
_cell.angle_beta   90.00
_cell.angle_gamma   90.00
#
_symmetry.space_group_name_H-M   'P 1'
#
loop_
_entity.id
_entity.type
_entity.pdbx_description
1 polymer ?
#
loop_
_entity_poly.entity_id
_entity_poly.type
_entity_poly.pdbx_seq_one_letter_code
_entity_poly.pdbx_strand_id
1 'polypeptide(L)'
;MVITAARILYRTIASSSTSPVSNKVRKEVRIDRPRDVLHLDPVALAPQILDEDERPVEGSTEPHAIPYKHPMVKVAPQTNRIAHRELKLRVWSEGRPDNHHQGKTVTWSMAPLFVPPGEEGQPALDPVFRGSWVHAVAEQRDRFTAPDELSAVGFTRLSQEYATTSVDETGHTAIRVNLAPVAFNAARISVQLEGSAAAVDVIDLEVPGIIVIDPGHGGTQNKPGSSANNATSHTSGVLEKQLTLDFGLRTKSALRALRTNENRNVRIHLTRPDDENKAGIARAKVSREAGADILLSIHFNGANGIARGTETLIRPRNDNVNFTEDTALAERINDATYGAILAHDAGARNRGVKSERQLAVLSDSELGNTVNYHLLRAALLEVEFIDHQAVDELLSINSGYEQVRQDICDAIAVALLEDLRCNQ
;
A
#
# COMPACT_ATOMS: atom_id res chain seq x y z
N MET A 1 -13.17 -24.99 14.01
CA MET A 1 -12.70 -26.35 14.38
C MET A 1 -11.69 -26.78 13.32
N VAL A 2 -10.42 -26.38 13.48
CA VAL A 2 -9.29 -26.93 12.71
C VAL A 2 -8.19 -27.12 13.74
N ILE A 3 -7.82 -28.38 13.91
CA ILE A 3 -7.00 -28.88 15.01
C ILE A 3 -5.55 -28.61 14.67
N THR A 4 -4.88 -27.84 15.52
CA THR A 4 -3.44 -27.61 15.55
C THR A 4 -2.69 -28.94 15.49
N ALA A 5 -1.76 -29.08 14.55
CA ALA A 5 -0.88 -30.24 14.46
C ALA A 5 -0.06 -30.39 15.77
N ALA A 6 -0.57 -31.27 16.64
CA ALA A 6 0.15 -32.13 17.56
C ALA A 6 1.52 -31.63 18.09
N ARG A 7 1.50 -30.81 19.16
CA ARG A 7 2.57 -30.81 20.18
C ARG A 7 2.48 -32.11 20.99
N ILE A 8 2.94 -33.23 20.43
CA ILE A 8 3.16 -34.46 21.22
C ILE A 8 4.54 -34.33 21.88
N LEU A 9 4.55 -33.84 23.11
CA LEU A 9 5.75 -33.83 23.95
C LEU A 9 6.00 -35.27 24.41
N TYR A 10 6.90 -36.01 23.76
CA TYR A 10 7.32 -37.33 24.24
C TYR A 10 8.07 -37.16 25.56
N ARG A 11 7.43 -37.53 26.67
CA ARG A 11 8.04 -37.57 27.99
C ARG A 11 8.52 -38.99 28.26
N THR A 12 9.83 -39.21 28.24
CA THR A 12 10.42 -40.46 28.69
C THR A 12 10.93 -40.27 30.12
N ILE A 13 10.48 -41.11 31.04
CA ILE A 13 10.98 -41.09 32.43
C ILE A 13 12.32 -41.83 32.44
N ALA A 14 13.43 -41.12 32.62
CA ALA A 14 14.71 -41.76 32.90
C ALA A 14 14.69 -42.34 34.32
N SER A 15 15.28 -43.53 34.49
CA SER A 15 15.37 -44.25 35.76
C SER A 15 16.08 -43.42 36.84
N SER A 16 15.57 -43.51 38.07
CA SER A 16 16.09 -42.78 39.23
C SER A 16 17.46 -43.32 39.64
N SER A 17 18.46 -42.44 39.79
CA SER A 17 19.61 -42.72 40.64
C SER A 17 19.35 -42.13 42.03
N THR A 18 19.46 -42.96 43.06
CA THR A 18 19.40 -42.54 44.45
C THR A 18 20.74 -41.90 44.82
N SER A 19 20.72 -40.60 45.13
CA SER A 19 21.86 -39.94 45.77
C SER A 19 21.96 -40.41 47.23
N PRO A 20 23.12 -40.89 47.72
CA PRO A 20 23.24 -41.47 49.06
C PRO A 20 23.11 -40.46 50.22
N VAL A 21 22.89 -39.17 49.94
CA VAL A 21 22.94 -38.09 50.94
C VAL A 21 21.58 -37.40 51.15
N SER A 22 20.54 -37.71 50.34
CA SER A 22 19.20 -37.22 50.65
C SER A 22 18.12 -38.14 50.08
N ASN A 23 17.18 -38.55 50.93
CA ASN A 23 16.01 -39.38 50.59
C ASN A 23 14.95 -38.63 49.73
N LYS A 24 15.39 -37.69 48.88
CA LYS A 24 14.52 -36.99 47.92
C LYS A 24 14.76 -37.55 46.53
N VAL A 25 13.77 -38.30 46.02
CA VAL A 25 13.73 -38.75 44.62
C VAL A 25 13.58 -37.51 43.73
N ARG A 26 14.67 -37.05 43.11
CA ARG A 26 14.61 -36.02 42.07
C ARG A 26 14.26 -36.71 40.75
N LYS A 27 13.00 -36.60 40.31
CA LYS A 27 12.60 -36.97 38.96
C LYS A 27 13.09 -35.90 38.00
N GLU A 28 14.25 -36.11 37.37
CA GLU A 28 14.67 -35.29 36.24
C GLU A 28 13.84 -35.70 35.02
N VAL A 29 13.01 -34.78 34.54
CA VAL A 29 12.26 -34.96 33.29
C VAL A 29 13.23 -34.63 32.15
N ARG A 30 13.79 -35.66 31.51
CA ARG A 30 14.52 -35.49 30.26
C ARG A 30 13.50 -35.28 29.15
N ILE A 31 13.41 -34.04 28.66
CA ILE A 31 12.64 -33.75 27.45
C ILE A 31 13.56 -34.16 26.29
N ASP A 32 13.33 -35.35 25.73
CA ASP A 32 13.93 -35.70 24.44
C ASP A 32 13.25 -34.83 23.39
N ARG A 33 13.87 -33.70 23.07
CA ARG A 33 13.54 -32.95 21.86
C ARG A 33 13.86 -33.85 20.67
N PRO A 34 12.96 -34.01 19.69
CA PRO A 34 13.29 -34.74 18.48
C PRO A 34 14.59 -34.18 17.91
N ARG A 35 15.57 -35.05 17.68
CA ARG A 35 16.79 -34.63 16.97
C ARG A 35 16.44 -34.55 15.48
N ASP A 36 17.01 -33.56 14.80
CA ASP A 36 16.97 -33.44 13.33
C ASP A 36 15.65 -32.93 12.72
N VAL A 37 14.78 -32.27 13.50
CA VAL A 37 13.68 -31.47 12.91
C VAL A 37 14.28 -30.17 12.38
N LEU A 38 14.25 -30.01 11.05
CA LEU A 38 14.69 -28.81 10.35
C LEU A 38 13.68 -27.67 10.52
N HIS A 39 14.18 -26.48 10.84
CA HIS A 39 13.45 -25.22 10.92
C HIS A 39 14.06 -24.20 9.96
N LEU A 40 13.19 -23.48 9.27
CA LEU A 40 13.51 -22.44 8.28
C LEU A 40 12.72 -21.20 8.66
N ASP A 41 13.26 -20.42 9.59
CA ASP A 41 12.53 -19.36 10.26
C ASP A 41 12.93 -17.98 9.72
N PRO A 42 11.99 -17.19 9.20
CA PRO A 42 12.19 -15.75 9.06
C PRO A 42 12.53 -15.14 10.40
N VAL A 43 13.62 -14.36 10.46
CA VAL A 43 14.06 -13.73 11.72
C VAL A 43 14.23 -12.21 11.63
N ALA A 44 14.35 -11.64 10.43
CA ALA A 44 14.42 -10.18 10.27
C ALA A 44 13.97 -9.75 8.88
N LEU A 45 13.43 -8.53 8.80
CA LEU A 45 13.11 -7.81 7.58
C LEU A 45 13.82 -6.46 7.54
N ALA A 46 14.20 -6.03 6.34
CA ALA A 46 14.75 -4.71 6.08
C ALA A 46 14.20 -4.12 4.76
N PRO A 47 14.22 -2.79 4.58
CA PRO A 47 14.52 -1.75 5.58
C PRO A 47 13.44 -1.64 6.67
N GLN A 48 13.61 -0.79 7.67
CA GLN A 48 12.49 -0.41 8.55
C GLN A 48 11.38 0.30 7.75
N ILE A 49 10.11 0.00 8.02
CA ILE A 49 8.99 0.68 7.36
C ILE A 49 8.74 2.01 8.05
N LEU A 50 8.50 3.06 7.26
CA LEU A 50 8.04 4.35 7.74
C LEU A 50 6.54 4.53 7.50
N ASP A 51 5.87 5.23 8.41
CA ASP A 51 4.49 5.65 8.27
C ASP A 51 4.34 6.91 7.39
N GLU A 52 3.12 7.44 7.34
CA GLU A 52 2.76 8.62 6.52
C GLU A 52 3.44 9.92 6.98
N ASP A 53 3.94 9.95 8.21
CA ASP A 53 4.63 11.09 8.84
C ASP A 53 6.16 10.84 8.91
N GLU A 54 6.66 9.90 8.11
CA GLU A 54 8.07 9.46 8.04
C GLU A 54 8.62 8.87 9.35
N ARG A 55 7.74 8.36 10.22
CA ARG A 55 8.15 7.76 11.50
C ARG A 55 8.30 6.25 11.37
N PRO A 56 9.28 5.65 12.05
CA PRO A 56 9.42 4.20 12.13
C PRO A 56 8.15 3.49 12.63
N VAL A 57 7.69 2.50 11.87
CA VAL A 57 6.63 1.57 12.30
C VAL A 57 7.24 0.49 13.17
N GLU A 58 6.84 0.45 14.43
CA GLU A 58 7.27 -0.55 15.41
C GLU A 58 6.94 -1.98 14.93
N GLY A 59 7.86 -2.92 15.15
CA GLY A 59 7.72 -4.31 14.70
C GLY A 59 7.80 -4.53 13.19
N SER A 60 7.99 -3.49 12.36
CA SER A 60 8.04 -3.66 10.90
C SER A 60 9.23 -4.49 10.39
N THR A 61 10.28 -4.61 11.20
CA THR A 61 11.45 -5.45 10.92
C THR A 61 11.29 -6.88 11.44
N GLU A 62 10.16 -7.20 12.09
CA GLU A 62 9.87 -8.52 12.66
C GLU A 62 8.93 -9.32 11.73
N PRO A 63 9.36 -10.51 11.28
CA PRO A 63 8.49 -11.40 10.52
C PRO A 63 7.33 -11.95 11.35
N HIS A 64 6.16 -11.99 10.72
CA HIS A 64 4.93 -12.60 11.22
C HIS A 64 4.59 -13.83 10.39
N ALA A 65 3.85 -14.77 10.99
CA ALA A 65 3.41 -15.96 10.29
C ALA A 65 2.41 -15.63 9.17
N ILE A 66 2.45 -16.42 8.09
CA ILE A 66 1.42 -16.45 7.05
C ILE A 66 0.04 -16.65 7.71
N PRO A 67 -1.02 -15.92 7.29
CA PRO A 67 -1.14 -15.15 6.04
C PRO A 67 -0.87 -13.64 6.17
N TYR A 68 -0.07 -13.20 7.15
CA TYR A 68 0.28 -11.79 7.25
C TYR A 68 1.14 -11.33 6.05
N LYS A 69 0.66 -10.30 5.33
CA LYS A 69 1.34 -9.72 4.18
C LYS A 69 2.20 -8.53 4.60
N HIS A 70 3.51 -8.71 4.63
CA HIS A 70 4.41 -7.65 5.06
C HIS A 70 4.54 -6.58 3.98
N PRO A 71 4.45 -5.30 4.34
CA PRO A 71 4.61 -4.22 3.39
C PRO A 71 6.04 -4.19 2.83
N MET A 72 6.14 -3.97 1.53
CA MET A 72 7.41 -3.64 0.85
C MET A 72 7.67 -2.13 0.87
N VAL A 73 8.89 -1.72 0.53
CA VAL A 73 9.26 -0.31 0.34
C VAL A 73 9.37 -0.01 -1.14
N LYS A 74 8.58 0.96 -1.62
CA LYS A 74 8.79 1.55 -2.94
C LYS A 74 10.02 2.45 -2.88
N VAL A 75 11.02 2.16 -3.72
CA VAL A 75 12.13 3.10 -3.91
C VAL A 75 11.60 4.30 -4.67
N ALA A 76 12.04 5.51 -4.28
CA ALA A 76 11.58 6.76 -4.89
C ALA A 76 11.52 6.63 -6.42
N PRO A 77 10.36 6.88 -7.05
CA PRO A 77 10.05 6.44 -8.42
C PRO A 77 10.92 7.07 -9.52
N GLN A 78 11.88 7.92 -9.15
CA GLN A 78 12.83 8.55 -10.07
C GLN A 78 14.17 7.82 -10.19
N THR A 79 14.71 7.25 -9.12
CA THR A 79 16.07 6.68 -9.12
C THR A 79 16.08 5.16 -9.20
N ASN A 80 15.01 4.49 -8.76
CA ASN A 80 14.79 3.07 -9.05
C ASN A 80 13.33 2.69 -8.90
N ARG A 81 12.73 2.15 -9.97
CA ARG A 81 11.29 1.93 -10.06
C ARG A 81 10.93 0.52 -9.63
N ILE A 82 11.23 0.18 -8.38
CA ILE A 82 10.96 -1.12 -7.76
C ILE A 82 10.36 -0.97 -6.36
N ALA A 83 9.65 -2.00 -5.92
CA ALA A 83 9.39 -2.21 -4.50
C ALA A 83 10.28 -3.34 -4.00
N HIS A 84 10.92 -3.17 -2.85
CA HIS A 84 11.81 -4.19 -2.30
C HIS A 84 11.53 -4.50 -0.82
N ARG A 85 11.98 -5.69 -0.42
CA ARG A 85 12.10 -6.14 0.96
C ARG A 85 13.26 -7.11 1.05
N GLU A 86 14.04 -7.02 2.11
CA GLU A 86 15.05 -8.02 2.43
C GLU A 86 14.56 -8.91 3.55
N LEU A 87 14.89 -10.20 3.45
CA LEU A 87 14.49 -11.24 4.38
C LEU A 87 15.73 -11.97 4.87
N LYS A 88 15.90 -12.06 6.19
CA LYS A 88 16.87 -12.95 6.84
C LYS A 88 16.16 -14.21 7.34
N LEU A 89 16.75 -15.36 7.05
CA LEU A 89 16.29 -16.67 7.44
C LEU A 89 17.32 -17.31 8.38
N ARG A 90 16.85 -17.93 9.46
CA ARG A 90 17.64 -18.84 10.29
C ARG A 90 17.36 -20.28 9.86
N VAL A 91 18.42 -21.05 9.64
CA VAL A 91 18.37 -22.45 9.23
C VAL A 91 18.98 -23.29 10.35
N TRP A 92 18.16 -24.06 11.05
CA TRP A 92 18.63 -24.82 12.21
C TRP A 92 17.88 -26.13 12.38
N SER A 93 18.48 -27.07 13.12
CA SER A 93 17.84 -28.33 13.47
C SER A 93 17.82 -28.53 14.98
N GLU A 94 16.72 -29.07 15.49
CA GLU A 94 16.59 -29.34 16.93
C GLU A 94 17.71 -30.25 17.44
N GLY A 95 18.38 -29.81 18.52
CA GLY A 95 19.47 -30.54 19.14
C GLY A 95 20.80 -30.51 18.37
N ARG A 96 20.93 -29.69 17.32
CA ARG A 96 22.16 -29.46 16.56
C ARG A 96 22.73 -28.06 16.84
N PRO A 97 24.05 -27.84 16.67
CA PRO A 97 24.64 -26.50 16.73
C PRO A 97 24.13 -25.62 15.56
N ASP A 98 24.14 -24.30 15.73
CA ASP A 98 23.60 -23.36 14.73
C ASP A 98 24.30 -23.47 13.36
N ASN A 99 25.59 -23.78 13.34
CA ASN A 99 26.37 -23.96 12.11
C ASN A 99 26.18 -25.34 11.45
N HIS A 100 25.29 -26.19 11.94
CA HIS A 100 25.10 -27.56 11.41
C HIS A 100 24.76 -27.59 9.91
N HIS A 101 24.12 -26.54 9.40
CA HIS A 101 23.75 -26.41 8.00
C HIS A 101 24.67 -25.49 7.20
N GLN A 102 25.76 -25.00 7.77
CA GLN A 102 26.71 -24.13 7.10
C GLN A 102 27.13 -24.71 5.74
N GLY A 103 27.18 -23.85 4.72
CA GLY A 103 27.58 -24.20 3.36
C GLY A 103 26.52 -24.91 2.54
N LYS A 104 25.41 -25.38 3.14
CA LYS A 104 24.28 -25.92 2.38
C LYS A 104 23.63 -24.85 1.51
N THR A 105 23.17 -25.27 0.36
CA THR A 105 22.42 -24.41 -0.56
C THR A 105 20.98 -24.21 -0.06
N VAL A 106 20.51 -22.96 -0.10
CA VAL A 106 19.10 -22.60 0.09
C VAL A 106 18.56 -22.13 -1.26
N THR A 107 17.57 -22.84 -1.79
CA THR A 107 16.84 -22.44 -2.99
C THR A 107 15.64 -21.61 -2.58
N TRP A 108 15.54 -20.41 -3.11
CA TRP A 108 14.42 -19.49 -2.91
C TRP A 108 13.51 -19.55 -4.13
N SER A 109 12.21 -19.57 -3.90
CA SER A 109 11.20 -19.47 -4.94
C SER A 109 10.16 -18.42 -4.61
N MET A 110 9.50 -17.90 -5.66
CA MET A 110 8.44 -16.91 -5.54
C MET A 110 7.19 -17.32 -6.32
N ALA A 111 6.02 -17.17 -5.71
CA ALA A 111 4.72 -17.31 -6.36
C ALA A 111 3.89 -16.04 -6.20
N PRO A 112 3.08 -15.63 -7.20
CA PRO A 112 2.19 -14.48 -7.07
C PRO A 112 1.03 -14.76 -6.11
N LEU A 113 0.55 -13.71 -5.44
CA LEU A 113 -0.60 -13.77 -4.53
C LEU A 113 -1.74 -12.80 -4.90
N PHE A 114 -1.50 -11.88 -5.83
CA PHE A 114 -2.54 -10.95 -6.25
C PHE A 114 -3.52 -11.65 -7.18
N VAL A 115 -4.80 -11.66 -6.81
CA VAL A 115 -5.90 -12.17 -7.63
C VAL A 115 -6.62 -10.98 -8.25
N PRO A 116 -6.61 -10.83 -9.58
CA PRO A 116 -7.33 -9.75 -10.25
C PRO A 116 -8.85 -9.83 -9.96
N PRO A 117 -9.55 -8.69 -9.89
CA PRO A 117 -11.00 -8.70 -9.78
C PRO A 117 -11.61 -9.41 -11.00
N GLY A 118 -12.43 -10.42 -10.75
CA GLY A 118 -13.20 -11.12 -11.78
C GLY A 118 -14.60 -10.53 -11.95
N GLU A 119 -15.29 -10.94 -13.01
CA GLU A 119 -16.71 -10.62 -13.18
C GLU A 119 -17.56 -11.30 -12.09
N GLU A 120 -18.62 -10.61 -11.66
CA GLU A 120 -19.53 -11.14 -10.65
C GLU A 120 -20.15 -12.46 -11.11
N GLY A 121 -20.13 -13.47 -10.23
CA GLY A 121 -20.63 -14.81 -10.53
C GLY A 121 -19.67 -15.72 -11.30
N GLN A 122 -18.48 -15.24 -11.69
CA GLN A 122 -17.43 -16.08 -12.28
C GLN A 122 -16.46 -16.62 -11.22
N PRO A 123 -15.77 -17.75 -11.49
CA PRO A 123 -14.69 -18.24 -10.63
C PRO A 123 -13.59 -17.19 -10.46
N ALA A 124 -12.91 -17.24 -9.30
CA ALA A 124 -11.73 -16.40 -9.07
C ALA A 124 -10.65 -16.71 -10.11
N LEU A 125 -10.00 -15.66 -10.61
CA LEU A 125 -8.88 -15.76 -11.53
C LEU A 125 -7.62 -16.31 -10.83
N ASP A 126 -6.69 -16.83 -11.62
CA ASP A 126 -5.40 -17.28 -11.10
C ASP A 126 -4.58 -16.09 -10.57
N PRO A 127 -3.78 -16.28 -9.50
CA PRO A 127 -2.88 -15.25 -9.01
C PRO A 127 -1.84 -14.85 -10.05
N VAL A 128 -1.59 -13.55 -10.20
CA VAL A 128 -0.62 -12.98 -11.14
C VAL A 128 0.29 -11.96 -10.46
N PHE A 129 1.48 -11.77 -11.01
CA PHE A 129 2.29 -10.60 -10.67
C PHE A 129 1.77 -9.38 -11.40
N ARG A 130 1.76 -8.24 -10.72
CA ARG A 130 1.32 -6.97 -11.32
C ARG A 130 2.50 -6.15 -11.85
N GLY A 131 2.20 -5.31 -12.84
CA GLY A 131 3.11 -4.28 -13.34
C GLY A 131 4.33 -4.78 -14.11
N SER A 132 5.12 -3.80 -14.57
CA SER A 132 6.41 -4.00 -15.23
C SER A 132 7.48 -3.19 -14.51
N TRP A 133 8.66 -3.76 -14.33
CA TRP A 133 9.86 -3.05 -13.84
C TRP A 133 10.90 -2.88 -14.95
N VAL A 134 10.51 -2.95 -16.23
CA VAL A 134 11.45 -2.81 -17.36
C VAL A 134 12.23 -1.48 -17.33
N HIS A 135 11.69 -0.48 -16.62
CA HIS A 135 12.34 0.83 -16.41
C HIS A 135 13.23 0.89 -15.16
N ALA A 136 13.31 -0.16 -14.36
CA ALA A 136 14.32 -0.28 -13.31
C ALA A 136 15.71 -0.44 -13.94
N VAL A 137 16.75 -0.10 -13.18
CA VAL A 137 18.14 -0.41 -13.58
C VAL A 137 18.31 -1.92 -13.74
N ALA A 138 19.16 -2.36 -14.66
CA ALA A 138 19.23 -3.76 -15.10
C ALA A 138 19.45 -4.73 -13.92
N GLU A 139 20.24 -4.31 -12.94
CA GLU A 139 20.60 -5.04 -11.73
C GLU A 139 19.40 -5.28 -10.79
N GLN A 140 18.33 -4.49 -10.93
CA GLN A 140 17.13 -4.57 -10.11
C GLN A 140 15.92 -5.14 -10.85
N ARG A 141 16.10 -5.63 -12.09
CA ARG A 141 15.04 -6.28 -12.87
C ARG A 141 14.82 -7.75 -12.52
N ASP A 142 15.53 -8.26 -11.54
CA ASP A 142 15.35 -9.60 -11.03
C ASP A 142 14.57 -9.57 -9.72
N ARG A 143 13.57 -10.47 -9.60
CA ARG A 143 12.79 -10.60 -8.36
C ARG A 143 13.64 -10.96 -7.15
N PHE A 144 14.79 -11.58 -7.39
CA PHE A 144 15.77 -11.91 -6.37
C PHE A 144 17.12 -11.29 -6.70
N THR A 145 17.70 -10.64 -5.70
CA THR A 145 19.05 -10.05 -5.76
C THR A 145 19.79 -10.30 -4.45
N ALA A 146 21.10 -10.06 -4.44
CA ALA A 146 21.84 -10.01 -3.18
C ALA A 146 21.27 -8.87 -2.30
N PRO A 147 21.14 -9.07 -0.99
CA PRO A 147 20.73 -8.02 -0.07
C PRO A 147 21.78 -6.91 0.05
N ASP A 148 21.31 -5.67 0.24
CA ASP A 148 22.11 -4.47 0.46
C ASP A 148 22.32 -4.21 1.96
N GLU A 149 21.32 -4.48 2.80
CA GLU A 149 21.37 -4.21 4.26
C GLU A 149 21.65 -5.47 5.08
N LEU A 150 21.06 -6.61 4.68
CA LEU A 150 21.29 -7.90 5.31
C LEU A 150 22.49 -8.61 4.67
N SER A 151 23.17 -9.46 5.42
CA SER A 151 24.31 -10.22 4.90
C SER A 151 23.85 -11.55 4.31
N ALA A 152 24.31 -11.85 3.09
CA ALA A 152 24.14 -13.15 2.45
C ALA A 152 25.48 -13.65 1.86
N VAL A 153 25.61 -14.97 1.75
CA VAL A 153 26.75 -15.64 1.12
C VAL A 153 26.24 -16.46 -0.07
N GLY A 154 27.02 -16.49 -1.16
CA GLY A 154 26.77 -17.41 -2.28
C GLY A 154 25.51 -17.11 -3.10
N PHE A 155 25.06 -15.85 -3.16
CA PHE A 155 23.90 -15.49 -3.99
C PHE A 155 24.15 -15.85 -5.47
N THR A 156 23.22 -16.61 -6.05
CA THR A 156 23.18 -16.92 -7.49
C THR A 156 21.74 -16.84 -8.00
N ARG A 157 21.50 -15.97 -8.97
CA ARG A 157 20.24 -15.87 -9.69
C ARG A 157 20.07 -17.06 -10.64
N LEU A 158 18.93 -17.75 -10.59
CA LEU A 158 18.62 -18.86 -11.50
C LEU A 158 17.62 -18.44 -12.59
N SER A 159 16.52 -17.81 -12.19
CA SER A 159 15.51 -17.23 -13.08
C SER A 159 14.86 -16.02 -12.40
N GLN A 160 13.74 -15.53 -12.94
CA GLN A 160 12.95 -14.51 -12.25
C GLN A 160 12.37 -15.07 -10.95
N GLU A 161 11.82 -16.27 -10.96
CA GLU A 161 11.13 -16.86 -9.81
C GLU A 161 12.05 -17.69 -8.92
N TYR A 162 13.33 -17.85 -9.24
CA TYR A 162 14.26 -18.70 -8.49
C TYR A 162 15.65 -18.07 -8.32
N ALA A 163 16.19 -18.23 -7.11
CA ALA A 163 17.58 -17.91 -6.79
C ALA A 163 18.11 -18.88 -5.72
N THR A 164 19.41 -18.87 -5.52
CA THR A 164 20.07 -19.64 -4.46
C THR A 164 20.95 -18.75 -3.62
N THR A 165 21.12 -19.13 -2.36
CA THR A 165 22.13 -18.60 -1.43
C THR A 165 22.73 -19.77 -0.65
N SER A 166 23.73 -19.50 0.19
CA SER A 166 24.29 -20.48 1.12
C SER A 166 23.98 -20.09 2.56
N VAL A 167 23.89 -21.09 3.44
CA VAL A 167 23.88 -20.89 4.89
C VAL A 167 25.27 -20.49 5.35
N ASP A 168 25.37 -19.38 6.07
CA ASP A 168 26.61 -18.85 6.62
C ASP A 168 27.08 -19.60 7.89
N GLU A 169 28.22 -19.18 8.44
CA GLU A 169 28.82 -19.78 9.65
C GLU A 169 27.96 -19.62 10.92
N THR A 170 27.00 -18.70 10.90
CA THR A 170 26.08 -18.43 12.01
C THR A 170 24.75 -19.16 11.88
N GLY A 171 24.57 -19.96 10.82
CA GLY A 171 23.31 -20.67 10.55
C GLY A 171 22.25 -19.78 9.88
N HIS A 172 22.64 -18.69 9.22
CA HIS A 172 21.70 -17.77 8.58
C HIS A 172 21.93 -17.67 7.08
N THR A 173 20.92 -17.15 6.39
CA THR A 173 21.04 -16.69 5.02
C THR A 173 20.07 -15.52 4.82
N ALA A 174 20.22 -14.76 3.73
CA ALA A 174 19.33 -13.65 3.44
C ALA A 174 19.14 -13.47 1.94
N ILE A 175 18.05 -12.81 1.57
CA ILE A 175 17.77 -12.47 0.17
C ILE A 175 17.04 -11.14 0.07
N ARG A 176 17.28 -10.41 -1.01
CA ARG A 176 16.44 -9.27 -1.40
C ARG A 176 15.40 -9.69 -2.41
N VAL A 177 14.16 -9.36 -2.09
CA VAL A 177 12.98 -9.56 -2.92
C VAL A 177 12.62 -8.24 -3.59
N ASN A 178 12.43 -8.25 -4.90
CA ASN A 178 11.98 -7.11 -5.69
C ASN A 178 10.66 -7.44 -6.41
N LEU A 179 9.74 -6.47 -6.44
CA LEU A 179 8.50 -6.50 -7.22
C LEU A 179 8.31 -5.17 -7.96
N ALA A 180 7.46 -5.17 -8.98
CA ALA A 180 7.08 -3.93 -9.66
C ALA A 180 6.32 -3.06 -8.64
N PRO A 181 6.55 -1.74 -8.58
CA PRO A 181 6.04 -0.86 -7.52
C PRO A 181 4.56 -0.49 -7.71
N VAL A 182 3.76 -1.48 -8.10
CA VAL A 182 2.31 -1.41 -8.34
C VAL A 182 1.57 -1.81 -7.09
N ALA A 183 0.54 -1.03 -6.72
CA ALA A 183 -0.27 -1.30 -5.53
C ALA A 183 -0.74 -2.76 -5.48
N PHE A 184 -0.63 -3.39 -4.31
CA PHE A 184 -1.08 -4.77 -4.06
C PHE A 184 -0.41 -5.85 -4.93
N ASN A 185 0.69 -5.54 -5.63
CA ASN A 185 1.56 -6.59 -6.15
C ASN A 185 2.06 -7.42 -4.98
N ALA A 186 1.73 -8.70 -4.95
CA ALA A 186 1.94 -9.53 -3.78
C ALA A 186 2.56 -10.85 -4.16
N ALA A 187 3.43 -11.35 -3.29
CA ALA A 187 4.21 -12.55 -3.54
C ALA A 187 4.38 -13.37 -2.27
N ARG A 188 4.33 -14.69 -2.45
CA ARG A 188 4.75 -15.68 -1.47
C ARG A 188 6.19 -16.08 -1.75
N ILE A 189 7.00 -16.10 -0.70
CA ILE A 189 8.36 -16.61 -0.74
C ILE A 189 8.39 -17.98 -0.07
N SER A 190 8.99 -18.94 -0.77
CA SER A 190 9.22 -20.28 -0.25
C SER A 190 10.71 -20.61 -0.33
N VAL A 191 11.17 -21.50 0.55
CA VAL A 191 12.57 -21.91 0.63
C VAL A 191 12.72 -23.41 0.71
N GLN A 192 13.72 -23.95 0.04
CA GLN A 192 14.11 -25.36 0.15
C GLN A 192 15.59 -25.44 0.50
N LEU A 193 15.90 -26.12 1.61
CA LEU A 193 17.28 -26.42 1.98
C LEU A 193 17.78 -27.64 1.19
N GLU A 194 19.05 -27.64 0.81
CA GLU A 194 19.73 -28.79 0.24
C GLU A 194 19.55 -30.07 1.09
N GLY A 195 19.05 -31.12 0.43
CA GLY A 195 18.74 -32.41 1.05
C GLY A 195 17.38 -32.47 1.75
N SER A 196 16.58 -31.39 1.75
CA SER A 196 15.20 -31.42 2.24
C SER A 196 14.21 -31.88 1.15
N ALA A 197 13.11 -32.51 1.57
CA ALA A 197 12.15 -33.15 0.68
C ALA A 197 11.29 -32.16 -0.13
N ALA A 198 11.00 -30.98 0.42
CA ALA A 198 10.12 -30.00 -0.19
C ALA A 198 10.46 -28.58 0.28
N ALA A 199 10.01 -27.59 -0.50
CA ALA A 199 10.04 -26.19 -0.10
C ALA A 199 9.00 -25.90 1.01
N VAL A 200 9.28 -24.88 1.81
CA VAL A 200 8.40 -24.38 2.87
C VAL A 200 8.10 -22.91 2.61
N ASP A 201 6.83 -22.53 2.72
CA ASP A 201 6.40 -21.14 2.65
C ASP A 201 6.87 -20.39 3.89
N VAL A 202 7.59 -19.28 3.70
CA VAL A 202 8.21 -18.55 4.80
C VAL A 202 7.60 -17.18 5.03
N ILE A 203 7.21 -16.45 3.98
CA ILE A 203 6.63 -15.12 4.14
C ILE A 203 5.75 -14.71 2.95
N ASP A 204 4.72 -13.91 3.24
CA ASP A 204 3.96 -13.18 2.23
C ASP A 204 4.35 -11.70 2.27
N LEU A 205 4.62 -11.13 1.10
CA LEU A 205 5.00 -9.73 0.89
C LEU A 205 3.98 -9.03 0.00
N GLU A 206 3.74 -7.74 0.22
CA GLU A 206 2.82 -6.93 -0.59
C GLU A 206 3.34 -5.51 -0.78
N VAL A 207 3.31 -5.04 -2.02
CA VAL A 207 3.61 -3.65 -2.36
C VAL A 207 2.48 -2.76 -1.88
N PRO A 208 2.76 -1.70 -1.08
CA PRO A 208 1.71 -0.84 -0.59
C PRO A 208 1.08 -0.03 -1.72
N GLY A 209 -0.24 0.16 -1.66
CA GLY A 209 -0.89 1.23 -2.41
C GLY A 209 -0.63 2.58 -1.75
N ILE A 210 -0.36 3.62 -2.52
CA ILE A 210 -0.07 4.96 -2.01
C ILE A 210 -1.02 5.96 -2.66
N ILE A 211 -1.87 6.59 -1.84
CA ILE A 211 -2.86 7.59 -2.27
C ILE A 211 -2.45 8.94 -1.67
N VAL A 212 -2.42 9.98 -2.51
CA VAL A 212 -2.32 11.36 -2.04
C VAL A 212 -3.66 12.05 -2.25
N ILE A 213 -4.16 12.64 -1.17
CA ILE A 213 -5.32 13.51 -1.20
C ILE A 213 -4.82 14.96 -1.13
N ASP A 214 -5.26 15.79 -2.06
CA ASP A 214 -4.93 17.20 -2.12
C ASP A 214 -6.16 18.06 -1.79
N PRO A 215 -6.31 18.53 -0.54
CA PRO A 215 -7.28 19.54 -0.22
C PRO A 215 -6.94 20.85 -0.96
N GLY A 216 -7.77 21.24 -1.93
CA GLY A 216 -7.59 22.46 -2.70
C GLY A 216 -7.45 23.71 -1.82
N HIS A 217 -6.74 24.74 -2.31
CA HIS A 217 -6.62 26.04 -1.65
C HIS A 217 -5.96 26.01 -0.24
N GLY A 218 -6.20 27.02 0.58
CA GLY A 218 -5.72 27.11 1.97
C GLY A 218 -5.07 28.45 2.27
N GLY A 219 -4.78 28.70 3.55
CA GLY A 219 -4.07 29.88 4.02
C GLY A 219 -4.77 31.20 3.67
N THR A 220 -4.00 32.29 3.63
CA THR A 220 -4.51 33.65 3.40
C THR A 220 -4.00 34.31 2.12
N GLN A 221 -3.02 33.69 1.45
CA GLN A 221 -2.35 34.26 0.28
C GLN A 221 -2.35 33.28 -0.89
N ASN A 222 -2.53 33.82 -2.10
CA ASN A 222 -2.37 33.05 -3.33
C ASN A 222 -0.92 32.58 -3.46
N LYS A 223 -0.75 31.38 -3.99
CA LYS A 223 0.53 30.81 -4.39
C LYS A 223 0.52 30.56 -5.91
N PRO A 224 1.69 30.45 -6.56
CA PRO A 224 1.74 30.09 -7.97
C PRO A 224 0.95 28.80 -8.25
N GLY A 225 -0.05 28.89 -9.13
CA GLY A 225 -0.92 27.76 -9.47
C GLY A 225 -1.85 27.29 -8.36
N SER A 226 -2.13 28.10 -7.33
CA SER A 226 -3.13 27.78 -6.28
C SER A 226 -3.63 29.05 -5.58
N SER A 227 -4.92 29.38 -5.71
CA SER A 227 -5.52 30.50 -4.95
C SER A 227 -5.73 30.12 -3.48
N ALA A 228 -5.78 31.12 -2.58
CA ALA A 228 -6.03 30.89 -1.17
C ALA A 228 -7.46 30.39 -0.90
N ASN A 229 -8.41 30.81 -1.72
CA ASN A 229 -9.79 30.38 -1.77
C ASN A 229 -10.35 30.77 -3.15
N ASN A 230 -11.32 30.03 -3.70
CA ASN A 230 -11.94 30.38 -4.98
C ASN A 230 -13.46 30.55 -4.87
N ALA A 231 -14.18 29.63 -4.21
CA ALA A 231 -15.62 29.75 -3.96
C ALA A 231 -15.99 30.03 -2.49
N THR A 232 -17.14 30.68 -2.28
CA THR A 232 -17.76 30.88 -0.96
C THR A 232 -19.20 30.41 -1.05
N SER A 233 -19.67 29.68 -0.04
CA SER A 233 -21.01 29.13 -0.07
C SER A 233 -22.10 30.20 0.01
N HIS A 234 -23.28 29.88 -0.53
CA HIS A 234 -24.35 30.85 -0.77
C HIS A 234 -24.81 31.63 0.47
N THR A 235 -25.26 30.92 1.51
CA THR A 235 -25.93 31.48 2.70
C THR A 235 -25.05 31.36 3.94
N SER A 236 -24.37 30.24 4.12
CA SER A 236 -23.56 29.96 5.31
C SER A 236 -22.22 30.71 5.33
N GLY A 237 -21.73 31.15 4.17
CA GLY A 237 -20.45 31.86 4.03
C GLY A 237 -19.22 30.99 4.28
N VAL A 238 -19.39 29.67 4.25
CA VAL A 238 -18.29 28.70 4.36
C VAL A 238 -17.40 28.83 3.13
N LEU A 239 -16.09 28.91 3.37
CA LEU A 239 -15.10 29.02 2.31
C LEU A 239 -14.80 27.64 1.72
N GLU A 240 -14.59 27.57 0.40
CA GLU A 240 -14.19 26.35 -0.28
C GLU A 240 -12.98 25.69 0.40
N LYS A 241 -11.94 26.45 0.74
CA LYS A 241 -10.74 25.91 1.39
C LYS A 241 -11.01 25.16 2.70
N GLN A 242 -12.11 25.51 3.39
CA GLN A 242 -12.55 24.84 4.61
C GLN A 242 -13.23 23.51 4.29
N LEU A 243 -14.10 23.51 3.27
CA LEU A 243 -14.76 22.28 2.79
C LEU A 243 -13.77 21.30 2.18
N THR A 244 -12.81 21.76 1.38
CA THR A 244 -11.79 20.88 0.80
C THR A 244 -10.91 20.24 1.87
N LEU A 245 -10.56 20.98 2.94
CA LEU A 245 -9.83 20.43 4.09
C LEU A 245 -10.65 19.37 4.83
N ASP A 246 -11.90 19.68 5.14
CA ASP A 246 -12.83 18.77 5.81
C ASP A 246 -13.01 17.47 5.00
N PHE A 247 -13.31 17.57 3.70
CA PHE A 247 -13.44 16.41 2.81
C PHE A 247 -12.14 15.63 2.66
N GLY A 248 -10.99 16.30 2.62
CA GLY A 248 -9.69 15.64 2.57
C GLY A 248 -9.39 14.82 3.82
N LEU A 249 -9.67 15.37 5.00
CA LEU A 249 -9.48 14.69 6.28
C LEU A 249 -10.46 13.51 6.47
N ARG A 250 -11.72 13.67 6.03
CA ARG A 250 -12.72 12.59 6.04
C ARG A 250 -12.36 11.46 5.09
N THR A 251 -12.00 11.78 3.85
CA THR A 251 -11.55 10.79 2.86
C THR A 251 -10.33 10.03 3.37
N LYS A 252 -9.36 10.71 3.98
CA LYS A 252 -8.20 10.05 4.62
C LYS A 252 -8.63 9.10 5.75
N SER A 253 -9.59 9.51 6.59
CA SER A 253 -10.09 8.69 7.69
C SER A 253 -10.87 7.47 7.19
N ALA A 254 -11.70 7.63 6.15
CA ALA A 254 -12.43 6.57 5.48
C ALA A 254 -11.48 5.53 4.86
N LEU A 255 -10.45 5.98 4.12
CA LEU A 255 -9.42 5.10 3.56
C LEU A 255 -8.67 4.31 4.66
N ARG A 256 -8.37 4.95 5.79
CA ARG A 256 -7.73 4.28 6.95
C ARG A 256 -8.64 3.22 7.58
N ALA A 257 -9.95 3.47 7.65
CA ALA A 257 -10.92 2.49 8.13
C ALA A 257 -11.01 1.29 7.16
N LEU A 258 -11.15 1.55 5.86
CA LEU A 258 -11.22 0.51 4.82
C LEU A 258 -9.96 -0.37 4.80
N ARG A 259 -8.75 0.22 4.79
CA ARG A 259 -7.52 -0.58 4.76
C ARG A 259 -7.37 -1.50 5.98
N THR A 260 -7.86 -1.06 7.14
CA THR A 260 -7.83 -1.86 8.39
C THR A 260 -8.80 -3.03 8.29
N ASN A 261 -10.02 -2.78 7.80
CA ASN A 261 -11.04 -3.80 7.65
C ASN A 261 -10.69 -4.84 6.58
N GLU A 262 -10.03 -4.43 5.49
CA GLU A 262 -9.62 -5.32 4.40
C GLU A 262 -8.24 -5.96 4.59
N ASN A 263 -7.52 -5.62 5.67
CA ASN A 263 -6.13 -6.02 5.91
C ASN A 263 -5.24 -5.74 4.68
N ARG A 264 -5.23 -4.48 4.24
CA ARG A 264 -4.50 -4.01 3.05
C ARG A 264 -3.39 -3.04 3.42
N ASN A 265 -2.26 -3.16 2.73
CA ASN A 265 -1.16 -2.20 2.85
C ASN A 265 -1.47 -0.97 1.98
N VAL A 266 -2.07 0.07 2.58
CA VAL A 266 -2.33 1.37 1.92
C VAL A 266 -1.72 2.49 2.74
N ARG A 267 -1.05 3.46 2.13
CA ARG A 267 -0.55 4.69 2.76
C ARG A 267 -1.27 5.90 2.19
N ILE A 268 -1.67 6.82 3.08
CA ILE A 268 -2.45 8.01 2.70
C ILE A 268 -1.71 9.29 3.10
N HIS A 269 -1.29 10.07 2.11
CA HIS A 269 -0.68 11.37 2.34
C HIS A 269 -1.69 12.48 2.06
N LEU A 270 -1.54 13.60 2.76
CA LEU A 270 -2.23 14.85 2.45
C LEU A 270 -1.21 15.84 1.91
N THR A 271 -1.56 16.60 0.88
CA THR A 271 -0.70 17.72 0.46
C THR A 271 -0.67 18.82 1.50
N ARG A 272 -1.77 19.02 2.24
CA ARG A 272 -1.85 19.89 3.43
C ARG A 272 -2.75 19.25 4.50
N PRO A 273 -2.29 19.16 5.77
CA PRO A 273 -3.11 18.65 6.87
C PRO A 273 -3.93 19.74 7.58
N ASP A 274 -3.68 21.01 7.26
CA ASP A 274 -4.24 22.20 7.91
C ASP A 274 -4.49 23.34 6.90
N ASP A 275 -4.95 24.51 7.38
CA ASP A 275 -5.29 25.67 6.55
C ASP A 275 -4.02 26.43 6.09
N GLU A 276 -3.22 25.78 5.25
CA GLU A 276 -2.05 26.35 4.59
C GLU A 276 -2.18 26.28 3.06
N ASN A 277 -1.70 27.31 2.34
CA ASN A 277 -1.65 27.24 0.88
C ASN A 277 -0.29 26.74 0.38
N LYS A 278 -0.31 25.73 -0.49
CA LYS A 278 0.87 25.29 -1.24
C LYS A 278 0.75 25.66 -2.71
N ALA A 279 1.87 25.99 -3.34
CA ALA A 279 1.93 26.17 -4.79
C ALA A 279 1.50 24.88 -5.50
N GLY A 280 0.85 24.99 -6.67
CA GLY A 280 0.36 23.82 -7.41
C GLY A 280 1.44 22.78 -7.68
N ILE A 281 2.65 23.24 -8.01
CA ILE A 281 3.84 22.39 -8.20
C ILE A 281 4.22 21.64 -6.91
N ALA A 282 4.20 22.32 -5.76
CA ALA A 282 4.54 21.70 -4.49
C ALA A 282 3.55 20.60 -4.10
N ARG A 283 2.26 20.76 -4.46
CA ARG A 283 1.21 19.75 -4.26
C ARG A 283 1.49 18.49 -5.08
N ALA A 284 1.78 18.65 -6.37
CA ALA A 284 2.13 17.52 -7.26
C ALA A 284 3.38 16.76 -6.78
N LYS A 285 4.39 17.49 -6.28
CA LYS A 285 5.63 16.90 -5.77
C LYS A 285 5.43 15.97 -4.58
N VAL A 286 4.46 16.24 -3.70
CA VAL A 286 4.11 15.32 -2.59
C VAL A 286 3.80 13.92 -3.15
N SER A 287 2.98 13.84 -4.20
CA SER A 287 2.61 12.57 -4.83
C SER A 287 3.78 11.88 -5.51
N ARG A 288 4.59 12.67 -6.24
CA ARG A 288 5.78 12.14 -6.91
C ARG A 288 6.79 11.58 -5.91
N GLU A 289 7.08 12.32 -4.85
CA GLU A 289 8.10 11.97 -3.85
C GLU A 289 7.64 10.79 -2.98
N ALA A 290 6.34 10.70 -2.69
CA ALA A 290 5.76 9.56 -1.98
C ALA A 290 5.71 8.26 -2.80
N GLY A 291 5.92 8.30 -4.12
CA GLY A 291 5.73 7.13 -4.98
C GLY A 291 4.27 6.72 -5.12
N ALA A 292 3.39 7.72 -5.20
CA ALA A 292 1.95 7.53 -5.22
C ALA A 292 1.46 6.79 -6.48
N ASP A 293 0.38 6.05 -6.31
CA ASP A 293 -0.38 5.41 -7.37
C ASP A 293 -1.53 6.30 -7.86
N ILE A 294 -2.07 7.12 -6.94
CA ILE A 294 -3.18 8.05 -7.19
C ILE A 294 -2.90 9.38 -6.50
N LEU A 295 -3.18 10.48 -7.20
CA LEU A 295 -3.41 11.81 -6.65
C LEU A 295 -4.87 12.22 -6.91
N LEU A 296 -5.62 12.50 -5.86
CA LEU A 296 -6.94 13.13 -5.95
C LEU A 296 -6.90 14.53 -5.35
N SER A 297 -7.08 15.55 -6.17
CA SER A 297 -7.32 16.92 -5.70
C SER A 297 -8.81 17.16 -5.49
N ILE A 298 -9.22 17.64 -4.32
CA ILE A 298 -10.62 17.85 -3.95
C ILE A 298 -10.88 19.36 -3.89
N HIS A 299 -11.87 19.80 -4.65
CA HIS A 299 -12.30 21.18 -4.83
C HIS A 299 -13.83 21.32 -4.79
N PHE A 300 -14.30 22.56 -4.70
CA PHE A 300 -15.70 22.89 -4.89
C PHE A 300 -15.85 24.05 -5.86
N ASN A 301 -16.82 23.93 -6.75
CA ASN A 301 -17.07 24.93 -7.75
C ASN A 301 -17.79 26.16 -7.16
N GLY A 302 -17.67 27.28 -7.88
CA GLY A 302 -18.49 28.47 -7.70
C GLY A 302 -18.66 29.19 -9.04
N ALA A 303 -19.85 29.70 -9.33
CA ALA A 303 -20.15 30.40 -10.57
C ALA A 303 -21.11 31.58 -10.40
N ASN A 304 -22.42 31.34 -10.51
CA ASN A 304 -23.47 32.36 -10.56
C ASN A 304 -24.62 32.11 -9.57
N GLY A 305 -24.42 31.21 -8.61
CA GLY A 305 -25.43 30.75 -7.66
C GLY A 305 -26.56 29.88 -8.22
N ILE A 306 -26.51 29.54 -9.53
CA ILE A 306 -27.53 28.73 -10.21
C ILE A 306 -26.93 27.43 -10.78
N ALA A 307 -25.66 27.45 -11.19
CA ALA A 307 -24.97 26.25 -11.64
C ALA A 307 -24.86 25.22 -10.49
N ARG A 308 -24.99 23.93 -10.83
CA ARG A 308 -24.76 22.81 -9.92
C ARG A 308 -24.37 21.54 -10.65
N GLY A 309 -23.80 20.60 -9.89
CA GLY A 309 -23.43 19.25 -10.28
C GLY A 309 -21.96 18.93 -10.03
N THR A 310 -21.69 17.64 -9.84
CA THR A 310 -20.34 17.08 -9.72
C THR A 310 -19.65 17.01 -11.07
N GLU A 311 -18.39 17.42 -11.13
CA GLU A 311 -17.51 17.21 -12.28
C GLU A 311 -16.11 16.79 -11.82
N THR A 312 -15.42 16.00 -12.63
CA THR A 312 -14.01 15.66 -12.39
C THR A 312 -13.15 16.11 -13.57
N LEU A 313 -12.08 16.83 -13.28
CA LEU A 313 -11.18 17.42 -14.25
C LEU A 313 -9.90 16.61 -14.38
N ILE A 314 -9.44 16.45 -15.62
CA ILE A 314 -8.13 15.88 -15.97
C ILE A 314 -7.39 16.82 -16.93
N ARG A 315 -6.08 16.62 -17.12
CA ARG A 315 -5.36 17.34 -18.17
C ARG A 315 -5.73 16.83 -19.57
N PRO A 316 -5.72 17.68 -20.62
CA PRO A 316 -6.03 17.25 -21.98
C PRO A 316 -5.01 16.24 -22.51
N ARG A 317 -5.42 15.38 -23.45
CA ARG A 317 -4.61 14.29 -24.01
C ARG A 317 -3.21 14.70 -24.48
N ASN A 318 -3.06 15.88 -25.08
CA ASN A 318 -1.76 16.34 -25.57
C ASN A 318 -0.76 16.69 -24.45
N ASP A 319 -1.26 16.93 -23.23
CA ASP A 319 -0.50 17.31 -22.04
C ASP A 319 -0.68 16.29 -20.89
N ASN A 320 -1.13 15.08 -21.23
CA ASN A 320 -1.41 13.99 -20.30
C ASN A 320 -1.04 12.64 -20.93
N VAL A 321 0.11 12.08 -20.56
CA VAL A 321 0.56 10.76 -21.02
C VAL A 321 -0.31 9.62 -20.47
N ASN A 322 -1.03 9.87 -19.37
CA ASN A 322 -1.95 8.97 -18.67
C ASN A 322 -3.42 9.19 -19.04
N PHE A 323 -3.71 9.86 -20.15
CA PHE A 323 -5.05 10.37 -20.41
C PHE A 323 -6.17 9.32 -20.28
N THR A 324 -5.93 8.09 -20.75
CA THR A 324 -6.94 7.02 -20.68
C THR A 324 -7.14 6.55 -19.24
N GLU A 325 -6.06 6.34 -18.51
CA GLU A 325 -6.02 5.89 -17.12
C GLU A 325 -6.59 6.93 -16.16
N ASP A 326 -6.24 8.21 -16.37
CA ASP A 326 -6.78 9.34 -15.61
C ASP A 326 -8.26 9.56 -15.90
N THR A 327 -8.71 9.36 -17.15
CA THR A 327 -10.14 9.41 -17.48
C THR A 327 -10.91 8.33 -16.72
N ALA A 328 -10.43 7.08 -16.73
CA ALA A 328 -11.09 5.99 -16.02
C ALA A 328 -11.13 6.21 -14.49
N LEU A 329 -10.04 6.72 -13.91
CA LEU A 329 -10.00 7.15 -12.51
C LEU A 329 -11.03 8.25 -12.24
N ALA A 330 -11.05 9.28 -13.08
CA ALA A 330 -11.93 10.43 -12.94
C ALA A 330 -13.41 10.05 -13.07
N GLU A 331 -13.77 9.16 -13.99
CA GLU A 331 -15.13 8.62 -14.16
C GLU A 331 -15.58 7.87 -12.91
N ARG A 332 -14.73 6.97 -12.38
CA ARG A 332 -15.04 6.21 -11.15
C ARG A 332 -15.31 7.14 -9.97
N ILE A 333 -14.45 8.14 -9.76
CA ILE A 333 -14.58 9.09 -8.66
C ILE A 333 -15.81 9.98 -8.86
N ASN A 334 -16.04 10.47 -10.08
CA ASN A 334 -17.18 11.30 -10.43
C ASN A 334 -18.50 10.56 -10.14
N ASP A 335 -18.62 9.32 -10.60
CA ASP A 335 -19.85 8.54 -10.47
C ASP A 335 -20.13 8.13 -9.02
N ALA A 336 -19.09 7.77 -8.26
CA ALA A 336 -19.23 7.49 -6.83
C ALA A 336 -19.66 8.74 -6.04
N THR A 337 -19.02 9.88 -6.32
CA THR A 337 -19.35 11.17 -5.65
C THR A 337 -20.76 11.61 -5.99
N TYR A 338 -21.12 11.62 -7.29
CA TYR A 338 -22.45 11.97 -7.76
C TYR A 338 -23.52 11.03 -7.17
N GLY A 339 -23.27 9.72 -7.17
CA GLY A 339 -24.19 8.72 -6.62
C GLY A 339 -24.47 8.95 -5.13
N ALA A 340 -23.42 9.27 -4.35
CA ALA A 340 -23.57 9.61 -2.94
C ALA A 340 -24.40 10.90 -2.74
N ILE A 341 -24.12 11.96 -3.50
CA ILE A 341 -24.90 13.21 -3.42
C ILE A 341 -26.36 12.98 -3.82
N LEU A 342 -26.61 12.21 -4.88
CA LEU A 342 -27.95 11.89 -5.37
C LEU A 342 -28.80 11.16 -4.32
N ALA A 343 -28.17 10.36 -3.45
CA ALA A 343 -28.86 9.67 -2.36
C ALA A 343 -29.43 10.64 -1.31
N HIS A 344 -28.89 11.86 -1.20
CA HIS A 344 -29.36 12.90 -0.28
C HIS A 344 -30.08 14.07 -0.96
N ASP A 345 -29.87 14.26 -2.27
CA ASP A 345 -30.49 15.33 -3.06
C ASP A 345 -30.89 14.85 -4.46
N ALA A 346 -32.19 14.66 -4.69
CA ALA A 346 -32.76 14.30 -5.99
C ALA A 346 -32.49 15.37 -7.09
N GLY A 347 -32.11 16.58 -6.70
CA GLY A 347 -31.68 17.67 -7.57
C GLY A 347 -30.22 17.58 -8.04
N ALA A 348 -29.43 16.62 -7.53
CA ALA A 348 -28.04 16.42 -7.93
C ALA A 348 -27.88 16.27 -9.46
N ARG A 349 -26.73 16.68 -9.98
CA ARG A 349 -26.42 16.60 -11.42
C ARG A 349 -25.05 15.99 -11.62
N ASN A 350 -24.94 15.08 -12.57
CA ASN A 350 -23.67 14.56 -13.06
C ASN A 350 -23.23 15.39 -14.27
N ARG A 351 -22.08 16.06 -14.18
CA ARG A 351 -21.50 16.86 -15.27
C ARG A 351 -20.30 16.16 -15.92
N GLY A 352 -19.94 14.97 -15.44
CA GLY A 352 -18.96 14.07 -16.02
C GLY A 352 -17.52 14.56 -15.96
N VAL A 353 -16.68 13.85 -16.71
CA VAL A 353 -15.26 14.16 -16.81
C VAL A 353 -15.00 15.24 -17.86
N LYS A 354 -14.11 16.18 -17.53
CA LYS A 354 -13.72 17.30 -18.42
C LYS A 354 -12.21 17.45 -18.48
N SER A 355 -11.73 18.03 -19.58
CA SER A 355 -10.32 18.38 -19.73
C SER A 355 -10.07 19.86 -19.48
N GLU A 356 -9.11 20.18 -18.60
CA GLU A 356 -8.69 21.54 -18.28
C GLU A 356 -7.15 21.66 -18.29
N ARG A 357 -6.63 22.70 -18.94
CA ARG A 357 -5.18 22.93 -19.08
C ARG A 357 -4.55 23.50 -17.83
N GLN A 358 -5.27 24.35 -17.09
CA GLN A 358 -4.73 25.13 -15.97
C GLN A 358 -4.69 24.35 -14.64
N LEU A 359 -4.40 23.06 -14.69
CA LEU A 359 -4.31 22.18 -13.52
C LEU A 359 -2.83 21.92 -13.19
N ALA A 360 -2.21 22.86 -12.46
CA ALA A 360 -0.79 22.77 -12.08
C ALA A 360 -0.48 21.52 -11.23
N VAL A 361 -1.42 21.15 -10.34
CA VAL A 361 -1.30 19.98 -9.46
C VAL A 361 -1.35 18.65 -10.22
N LEU A 362 -1.91 18.62 -11.43
CA LEU A 362 -2.00 17.43 -12.27
C LEU A 362 -0.91 17.38 -13.37
N SER A 363 0.09 18.27 -13.32
CA SER A 363 1.11 18.37 -14.37
C SER A 363 2.00 17.12 -14.42
N ASP A 364 2.06 16.44 -15.57
CA ASP A 364 2.90 15.26 -15.78
C ASP A 364 4.37 15.47 -15.37
N SER A 365 4.95 16.64 -15.70
CA SER A 365 6.35 16.92 -15.35
C SER A 365 6.57 16.98 -13.84
N GLU A 366 5.60 17.49 -13.08
CA GLU A 366 5.68 17.58 -11.63
C GLU A 366 5.26 16.29 -10.93
N LEU A 367 4.36 15.50 -11.54
CA LEU A 367 4.01 14.14 -11.12
C LEU A 367 5.12 13.14 -11.44
N GLY A 368 6.03 13.47 -12.37
CA GLY A 368 7.10 12.58 -12.83
C GLY A 368 6.63 11.55 -13.86
N ASN A 369 5.46 11.77 -14.47
CA ASN A 369 4.95 10.97 -15.56
C ASN A 369 5.69 11.31 -16.86
N THR A 370 5.96 10.28 -17.65
CA THR A 370 6.65 10.34 -18.93
C THR A 370 6.01 9.32 -19.88
N VAL A 371 6.26 9.44 -21.19
CA VAL A 371 5.76 8.47 -22.19
C VAL A 371 6.13 7.02 -21.85
N ASN A 372 7.29 6.82 -21.21
CA ASN A 372 7.77 5.48 -20.86
C ASN A 372 7.37 5.06 -19.44
N TYR A 373 6.80 5.94 -18.62
CA TYR A 373 6.52 5.62 -17.22
C TYR A 373 5.54 6.62 -16.64
N HIS A 374 4.35 6.13 -16.32
CA HIS A 374 3.21 6.96 -15.95
C HIS A 374 2.31 6.22 -14.95
N LEU A 375 2.87 5.71 -13.85
CA LEU A 375 2.10 4.95 -12.85
C LEU A 375 1.24 5.84 -11.93
N LEU A 376 1.61 7.11 -11.78
CA LEU A 376 0.89 8.06 -10.93
C LEU A 376 -0.27 8.67 -11.73
N ARG A 377 -1.47 8.19 -11.43
CA ARG A 377 -2.71 8.68 -12.04
C ARG A 377 -3.27 9.82 -11.21
N ALA A 378 -3.89 10.80 -11.85
CA ALA A 378 -4.31 12.01 -11.17
C ALA A 378 -5.62 12.60 -11.69
N ALA A 379 -6.46 13.07 -10.77
CA ALA A 379 -7.72 13.72 -11.08
C ALA A 379 -8.00 14.87 -10.10
N LEU A 380 -8.77 15.86 -10.52
CA LEU A 380 -9.30 16.93 -9.67
C LEU A 380 -10.82 16.83 -9.62
N LEU A 381 -11.38 16.50 -8.46
CA LEU A 381 -12.81 16.43 -8.23
C LEU A 381 -13.35 17.78 -7.79
N GLU A 382 -14.29 18.33 -8.57
CA GLU A 382 -15.16 19.41 -8.15
C GLU A 382 -16.46 18.79 -7.62
N VAL A 383 -16.59 18.71 -6.30
CA VAL A 383 -17.64 17.91 -5.65
C VAL A 383 -19.03 18.43 -6.03
N GLU A 384 -19.25 19.74 -5.94
CA GLU A 384 -20.50 20.44 -6.27
C GLU A 384 -20.25 21.97 -6.30
N PHE A 385 -21.26 22.77 -6.67
CA PHE A 385 -21.20 24.24 -6.70
C PHE A 385 -21.70 24.84 -5.39
N ILE A 386 -20.80 25.25 -4.49
CA ILE A 386 -21.18 25.65 -3.12
C ILE A 386 -21.90 27.00 -3.06
N ASP A 387 -21.78 27.83 -4.10
CA ASP A 387 -22.52 29.07 -4.25
C ASP A 387 -23.99 28.84 -4.65
N HIS A 388 -24.39 27.60 -4.96
CA HIS A 388 -25.79 27.23 -5.16
C HIS A 388 -26.49 27.01 -3.81
N GLN A 389 -27.62 27.69 -3.59
CA GLN A 389 -28.35 27.64 -2.30
C GLN A 389 -28.63 26.22 -1.80
N ALA A 390 -29.21 25.35 -2.63
CA ALA A 390 -29.54 23.97 -2.22
C ALA A 390 -28.29 23.13 -1.86
N VAL A 391 -27.14 23.40 -2.49
CA VAL A 391 -25.88 22.70 -2.21
C VAL A 391 -25.33 23.16 -0.87
N ASP A 392 -25.34 24.47 -0.61
CA ASP A 392 -24.94 25.02 0.69
C ASP A 392 -25.86 24.51 1.81
N GLU A 393 -27.16 24.46 1.57
CA GLU A 393 -28.13 23.87 2.51
C GLU A 393 -27.79 22.41 2.81
N LEU A 394 -27.57 21.60 1.78
CA LEU A 394 -27.22 20.18 1.89
C LEU A 394 -25.90 19.97 2.65
N LEU A 395 -24.88 20.76 2.33
CA LEU A 395 -23.53 20.52 2.80
C LEU A 395 -23.15 21.32 4.04
N SER A 396 -23.89 22.36 4.46
CA SER A 396 -23.43 23.24 5.55
C SER A 396 -24.50 23.70 6.53
N ILE A 397 -25.80 23.60 6.20
CA ILE A 397 -26.87 24.22 7.00
C ILE A 397 -27.86 23.20 7.56
N ASN A 398 -28.34 22.29 6.71
CA ASN A 398 -29.38 21.34 7.09
C ASN A 398 -28.89 20.40 8.18
N SER A 399 -29.79 20.05 9.10
CA SER A 399 -29.48 19.03 10.12
C SER A 399 -29.03 17.75 9.44
N GLY A 400 -27.85 17.23 9.83
CA GLY A 400 -27.28 16.03 9.24
C GLY A 400 -26.28 16.28 8.09
N TYR A 401 -25.96 17.53 7.74
CA TYR A 401 -24.97 17.83 6.70
C TYR A 401 -23.62 17.13 6.95
N GLU A 402 -23.20 16.98 8.21
CA GLU A 402 -21.97 16.27 8.60
C GLU A 402 -21.97 14.81 8.13
N GLN A 403 -23.13 14.14 8.20
CA GLN A 403 -23.29 12.77 7.72
C GLN A 403 -23.27 12.74 6.19
N VAL A 404 -23.94 13.68 5.52
CA VAL A 404 -23.89 13.80 4.05
C VAL A 404 -22.45 13.95 3.56
N ARG A 405 -21.66 14.83 4.19
CA ARG A 405 -20.23 14.97 3.87
C ARG A 405 -19.46 13.68 4.07
N GLN A 406 -19.74 12.95 5.15
CA GLN A 406 -19.10 11.67 5.44
C GLN A 406 -19.47 10.62 4.37
N ASP A 407 -20.74 10.48 4.02
CA ASP A 407 -21.22 9.51 3.05
C ASP A 407 -20.58 9.73 1.66
N ILE A 408 -20.41 11.00 1.26
CA ILE A 408 -19.70 11.36 0.03
C ILE A 408 -18.22 10.96 0.11
N CYS A 409 -17.54 11.26 1.23
CA CYS A 409 -16.13 10.91 1.41
C CYS A 409 -15.90 9.40 1.49
N ASP A 410 -16.83 8.65 2.09
CA ASP A 410 -16.80 7.19 2.13
C ASP A 410 -16.92 6.61 0.72
N ALA A 411 -17.83 7.13 -0.11
CA ALA A 411 -17.96 6.74 -1.51
C ALA A 411 -16.68 7.03 -2.33
N ILE A 412 -16.07 8.21 -2.13
CA ILE A 412 -14.79 8.56 -2.75
C ILE A 412 -13.69 7.58 -2.31
N ALA A 413 -13.60 7.27 -1.01
CA ALA A 413 -12.60 6.35 -0.48
C ALA A 413 -12.73 4.93 -1.05
N VAL A 414 -13.96 4.42 -1.17
CA VAL A 414 -14.23 3.12 -1.83
C VAL A 414 -13.78 3.15 -3.29
N ALA A 415 -14.16 4.19 -4.04
CA ALA A 415 -13.76 4.35 -5.45
C ALA A 415 -12.23 4.35 -5.62
N LEU A 416 -11.50 5.07 -4.77
CA LEU A 416 -10.03 5.09 -4.81
C LEU A 416 -9.41 3.72 -4.50
N LEU A 417 -9.95 2.99 -3.52
CA LEU A 417 -9.43 1.66 -3.15
C LEU A 417 -9.72 0.62 -4.24
N GLU A 418 -10.91 0.64 -4.83
CA GLU A 418 -11.26 -0.19 -5.98
C GLU A 418 -10.36 0.10 -7.18
N ASP A 419 -10.08 1.37 -7.45
CA ASP A 419 -9.21 1.75 -8.55
C ASP A 419 -7.80 1.16 -8.41
N LEU A 420 -7.21 1.17 -7.20
CA LEU A 420 -5.94 0.49 -6.94
C LEU A 420 -5.99 -1.03 -7.21
N ARG A 421 -7.16 -1.65 -7.10
CA ARG A 421 -7.34 -3.10 -7.35
C ARG A 421 -7.53 -3.41 -8.83
N CYS A 422 -8.24 -2.56 -9.56
CA CYS A 422 -8.59 -2.82 -10.96
C CYS A 422 -7.51 -2.37 -11.95
N ASN A 423 -6.76 -1.33 -11.62
CA ASN A 423 -5.83 -0.68 -12.53
C ASN A 423 -4.38 -0.81 -12.05
N GLN A 424 -3.47 -0.91 -13.03
CA GLN A 424 -2.02 -1.20 -12.97
C GLN A 424 -1.62 -2.65 -13.24
#